data_AF-A0A957GQK7-F1
#
_entry.id   AF-A0A957GQK7-F1
#
_cell.length_a   1.000
_cell.length_b   1.000
_cell.length_c   1.000
_cell.angle_alpha   90.00
_cell.angle_beta   90.00
_cell.angle_gamma   90.00
#
_symmetry.space_group_name_H-M   'P 1'
#
loop_
_entity.id
_entity.type
_entity.pdbx_description
1 polymer ?
#
loop_
_entity_poly.entity_id
_entity_poly.type
_entity_poly.pdbx_seq_one_letter_code
_entity_poly.pdbx_strand_id
1 'polypeptide(L)'
;ALADPAANMSLDDYRLLEVAATPDSELAQDDILTAQFTTAVGWLRQMQRGEIAPAEVVEAAQYGAFLAHVDLWGAMGAVSLLNVQFYVNPTTGRLEPIAGNGSPLADPEARIQPVHFFNDPLIAAGYVQTAVSLTDPAYVDQLEASYGAAWAQLNKAVAGEATLEPPWAALRQRQELLRRTLEPVEPVLAYLGPPSATAEGVVEIALANRLAVPQELLGVQFGESLFLPMDGAWVQEGEVVGENGRFLLSATPPDSFPRYYQLRIPLTALQNANLDDLRSFDVLVVTRLVGMENGRLFSRAHP
;
A
#
# COMPACT_ATOMS: atom_id res chain seq x y z
N ALA A 1 17.73 22.47 -9.73
CA ALA A 1 17.83 21.15 -9.10
C ALA A 1 16.61 20.37 -9.58
N LEU A 2 16.83 19.40 -10.45
CA LEU A 2 15.76 18.56 -11.02
C LEU A 2 15.32 17.61 -9.91
N ALA A 3 14.20 17.91 -9.27
CA ALA A 3 13.56 16.98 -8.35
C ALA A 3 13.15 15.75 -9.16
N ASP A 4 13.55 14.58 -8.66
CA ASP A 4 13.14 13.29 -9.20
C ASP A 4 11.60 13.17 -9.09
N PRO A 5 10.86 13.09 -10.22
CA PRO A 5 9.41 12.97 -10.20
C PRO A 5 8.90 11.64 -9.63
N ALA A 6 9.78 10.67 -9.37
CA ALA A 6 9.43 9.46 -8.61
C ALA A 6 9.40 9.68 -7.10
N ALA A 7 10.08 10.72 -6.59
CA ALA A 7 10.28 10.96 -5.16
C ALA A 7 9.28 11.94 -4.54
N ASN A 8 8.61 12.78 -5.35
CA ASN A 8 7.63 13.76 -4.88
C ASN A 8 6.29 13.53 -5.58
N MET A 9 5.54 12.58 -5.03
CA MET A 9 4.15 12.32 -5.39
C MET A 9 3.25 12.82 -4.26
N SER A 10 3.37 14.11 -3.93
CA SER A 10 2.33 14.72 -3.12
C SER A 10 1.10 14.95 -3.99
N LEU A 11 -0.10 14.89 -3.40
CA LEU A 11 -1.36 15.29 -4.06
C LEU A 11 -1.27 16.67 -4.76
N ASP A 12 -0.32 17.51 -4.34
CA ASP A 12 -0.10 18.85 -4.91
C ASP A 12 0.60 18.82 -6.28
N ASP A 13 1.48 17.85 -6.55
CA ASP A 13 2.14 17.70 -7.85
C ASP A 13 1.19 17.12 -8.92
N TYR A 14 0.25 16.27 -8.48
CA TYR A 14 -0.76 15.64 -9.33
C TYR A 14 -1.82 16.63 -9.86
N ARG A 15 -2.06 17.74 -9.16
CA ARG A 15 -3.06 18.77 -9.52
C ARG A 15 -2.68 19.62 -10.73
N LEU A 16 -1.40 19.65 -11.10
CA LEU A 16 -0.88 20.55 -12.13
C LEU A 16 -0.66 19.87 -13.50
N LEU A 17 -0.90 18.56 -13.60
CA LEU A 17 -0.66 17.81 -14.83
C LEU A 17 -1.90 17.76 -15.73
N GLU A 18 -1.68 18.12 -16.99
CA GLU A 18 -2.69 17.98 -18.03
C GLU A 18 -2.86 16.51 -18.42
N VAL A 19 -4.10 16.05 -18.44
CA VAL A 19 -4.47 14.76 -19.02
C VAL A 19 -4.64 14.97 -20.53
N ALA A 20 -3.78 14.35 -21.33
CA ALA A 20 -3.88 14.34 -22.78
C ALA A 20 -4.35 12.97 -23.28
N ALA A 21 -5.18 12.96 -24.34
CA ALA A 21 -5.35 11.77 -25.14
C ALA A 21 -4.05 11.51 -25.91
N THR A 22 -3.70 10.25 -26.14
CA THR A 22 -2.84 9.94 -27.27
C THR A 22 -3.60 10.37 -28.52
N PRO A 23 -3.12 11.36 -29.30
CA PRO A 23 -3.88 11.88 -30.42
C PRO A 23 -4.03 10.80 -31.47
N ASP A 24 -5.24 10.30 -31.63
CA ASP A 24 -5.62 9.47 -32.77
C ASP A 24 -6.66 10.21 -33.59
N SER A 25 -6.40 10.34 -34.89
CA SER A 25 -7.38 10.84 -35.86
C SER A 25 -8.68 10.04 -35.87
N GLU A 26 -8.65 8.81 -35.35
CA GLU A 26 -9.82 7.95 -35.16
C GLU A 26 -10.71 8.41 -33.99
N LEU A 27 -10.13 8.92 -32.89
CA LEU A 27 -10.89 9.39 -31.72
C LEU A 27 -11.80 10.57 -32.07
N ALA A 28 -11.31 11.49 -32.91
CA ALA A 28 -12.07 12.66 -33.36
C ALA A 28 -13.22 12.31 -34.34
N GLN A 29 -13.26 11.07 -34.84
CA GLN A 29 -14.28 10.60 -35.79
C GLN A 29 -15.31 9.66 -35.15
N ASP A 30 -15.13 9.28 -33.88
CA ASP A 30 -16.03 8.40 -33.14
C ASP A 30 -16.59 9.10 -31.90
N ASP A 31 -17.89 9.39 -31.95
CA ASP A 31 -18.63 10.07 -30.87
C ASP A 31 -18.61 9.26 -29.56
N ILE A 32 -18.59 7.92 -29.65
CA ILE A 32 -18.56 7.03 -28.48
C ILE A 32 -17.19 7.12 -27.82
N LEU A 33 -16.11 7.01 -28.60
CA LEU A 33 -14.74 7.13 -28.07
C LEU A 33 -14.49 8.53 -27.49
N THR A 34 -15.00 9.57 -28.13
CA THR A 34 -14.93 10.96 -27.61
C THR A 34 -15.67 11.11 -26.28
N ALA A 35 -16.87 10.55 -26.16
CA ALA A 35 -17.65 10.60 -24.91
C ALA A 35 -16.97 9.82 -23.78
N GLN A 36 -16.41 8.64 -24.08
CA GLN A 36 -15.65 7.82 -23.13
C GLN A 36 -14.39 8.55 -22.66
N PHE A 37 -13.62 9.14 -23.58
CA PHE A 37 -12.45 9.93 -23.25
C PHE A 37 -12.79 11.13 -22.36
N THR A 38 -13.84 11.88 -22.71
CA THR A 38 -14.29 13.03 -21.91
C THR A 38 -14.67 12.62 -20.49
N THR A 39 -15.35 11.48 -20.35
CA THR A 39 -15.75 10.92 -19.05
C THR A 39 -14.52 10.51 -18.23
N ALA A 40 -13.59 9.79 -18.84
CA ALA A 40 -12.34 9.36 -18.21
C ALA A 40 -11.50 10.55 -17.70
N VAL A 41 -11.33 11.59 -18.53
CA VAL A 41 -10.66 12.83 -18.12
C VAL A 41 -11.40 13.49 -16.95
N GLY A 42 -12.73 13.50 -16.98
CA GLY A 42 -13.56 14.00 -15.90
C GLY A 42 -13.32 13.27 -14.58
N TRP A 43 -13.21 11.94 -14.60
CA TRP A 43 -12.89 11.14 -13.42
C TRP A 43 -11.48 11.40 -12.90
N LEU A 44 -10.48 11.42 -13.78
CA LEU A 44 -9.10 11.72 -13.39
C LEU A 44 -8.98 13.09 -12.72
N ARG A 45 -9.71 14.10 -13.21
CA ARG A 45 -9.76 15.44 -12.61
C ARG A 45 -10.49 15.49 -11.27
N GLN A 46 -11.61 14.78 -11.14
CA GLN A 46 -12.31 14.66 -9.85
C GLN A 46 -11.42 13.96 -8.81
N MET A 47 -10.75 12.88 -9.22
CA MET A 47 -9.76 12.17 -8.41
C MET A 47 -8.57 13.07 -8.04
N GLN A 48 -8.01 13.85 -8.98
CA GLN A 48 -6.97 14.86 -8.73
C GLN A 48 -7.37 15.90 -7.67
N ARG A 49 -8.66 16.25 -7.61
CA ARG A 49 -9.22 17.20 -6.64
C ARG A 49 -9.60 16.54 -5.31
N GLY A 50 -9.56 15.22 -5.21
CA GLY A 50 -10.01 14.46 -4.04
C GLY A 50 -11.54 14.42 -3.90
N GLU A 51 -12.29 14.63 -4.99
CA GLU A 51 -13.76 14.63 -4.99
C GLU A 51 -14.36 13.22 -5.07
N ILE A 52 -13.62 12.28 -5.66
CA ILE A 52 -13.98 10.85 -5.73
C ILE A 52 -12.77 10.02 -5.32
N ALA A 53 -13.01 8.88 -4.68
CA ALA A 53 -11.96 7.97 -4.27
C ALA A 53 -11.33 7.29 -5.51
N PRO A 54 -10.01 7.02 -5.51
CA PRO A 54 -9.35 6.35 -6.62
C PRO A 54 -9.95 4.98 -6.96
N ALA A 55 -10.39 4.20 -5.96
CA ALA A 55 -11.12 2.95 -6.18
C ALA A 55 -12.50 3.11 -6.85
N GLU A 56 -13.03 4.33 -6.98
CA GLU A 56 -14.22 4.62 -7.81
C GLU A 56 -13.86 4.77 -9.29
N VAL A 57 -12.60 5.07 -9.62
CA VAL A 57 -12.13 5.31 -10.99
C VAL A 57 -11.43 4.10 -11.59
N VAL A 58 -10.63 3.39 -10.78
CA VAL A 58 -9.87 2.20 -11.21
C VAL A 58 -10.43 0.93 -10.58
N GLU A 59 -10.16 -0.23 -11.19
CA GLU A 59 -10.35 -1.51 -10.51
C GLU A 59 -9.25 -1.70 -9.46
N ALA A 60 -9.60 -1.50 -8.18
CA ALA A 60 -8.63 -1.37 -7.09
C ALA A 60 -7.68 -2.57 -6.96
N ALA A 61 -8.21 -3.79 -7.07
CA ALA A 61 -7.42 -5.01 -7.02
C ALA A 61 -6.41 -5.10 -8.17
N GLN A 62 -6.84 -4.75 -9.39
CA GLN A 62 -5.98 -4.77 -10.58
C GLN A 62 -4.91 -3.67 -10.53
N TYR A 63 -5.28 -2.46 -10.10
CA TYR A 63 -4.33 -1.36 -9.93
C TYR A 63 -3.29 -1.67 -8.85
N GLY A 64 -3.72 -2.20 -7.71
CA GLY A 64 -2.82 -2.67 -6.65
C GLY A 64 -1.87 -3.76 -7.14
N ALA A 65 -2.39 -4.74 -7.90
CA ALA A 65 -1.57 -5.78 -8.51
C ALA A 65 -0.53 -5.23 -9.48
N PHE A 66 -0.92 -4.28 -10.33
CA PHE A 66 -0.02 -3.56 -11.22
C PHE A 66 1.14 -2.91 -10.45
N LEU A 67 0.84 -2.16 -9.39
CA LEU A 67 1.85 -1.52 -8.53
C LEU A 67 2.80 -2.55 -7.90
N ALA A 68 2.29 -3.70 -7.44
CA ALA A 68 3.12 -4.74 -6.84
C ALA A 68 4.10 -5.34 -7.87
N HIS A 69 3.68 -5.51 -9.14
CA HIS A 69 4.56 -5.95 -10.21
C HIS A 69 5.61 -4.89 -10.56
N VAL A 70 5.22 -3.63 -10.65
CA VAL A 70 6.17 -2.53 -10.86
C VAL A 70 7.23 -2.52 -9.76
N ASP A 71 6.83 -2.72 -8.51
CA ASP A 71 7.75 -2.83 -7.38
C ASP A 71 8.66 -4.07 -7.50
N LEU A 72 8.14 -5.24 -7.86
CA LEU A 72 9.01 -6.42 -8.05
C LEU A 72 10.05 -6.19 -9.16
N TRP A 73 9.65 -5.58 -10.28
CA TRP A 73 10.53 -5.33 -11.42
C TRP A 73 11.39 -4.07 -11.28
N GLY A 74 11.19 -3.26 -10.24
CA GLY A 74 11.88 -1.97 -10.09
C GLY A 74 11.61 -1.02 -11.25
N ALA A 75 10.44 -1.16 -11.88
CA ALA A 75 10.10 -0.49 -13.11
C ALA A 75 9.45 0.88 -12.85
N MET A 76 10.05 1.71 -11.99
CA MET A 76 9.42 2.96 -11.51
C MET A 76 9.04 3.93 -12.64
N GLY A 77 9.73 3.85 -13.78
CA GLY A 77 9.35 4.60 -14.98
C GLY A 77 7.90 4.32 -15.43
N ALA A 78 7.37 3.13 -15.14
CA ALA A 78 6.05 2.66 -15.53
C ALA A 78 4.90 3.37 -14.81
N VAL A 79 5.20 3.93 -13.65
CA VAL A 79 4.23 4.63 -12.79
C VAL A 79 4.49 6.13 -12.75
N SER A 80 5.51 6.61 -13.45
CA SER A 80 5.75 8.04 -13.63
C SER A 80 4.55 8.66 -14.34
N LEU A 81 4.13 9.84 -13.88
CA LEU A 81 2.99 10.56 -14.45
C LEU A 81 3.20 10.97 -15.92
N LEU A 82 4.45 10.99 -16.38
CA LEU A 82 4.79 11.24 -17.77
C LEU A 82 4.66 10.02 -18.68
N ASN A 83 4.61 8.81 -18.09
CA ASN A 83 4.69 7.55 -18.82
C ASN A 83 3.50 6.63 -18.57
N VAL A 84 2.84 6.74 -17.42
CA VAL A 84 1.67 5.92 -17.10
C VAL A 84 0.52 6.30 -18.02
N GLN A 85 -0.07 5.29 -18.64
CA GLN A 85 -1.22 5.45 -19.51
C GLN A 85 -2.41 4.73 -18.89
N PHE A 86 -3.61 5.12 -19.31
CA PHE A 86 -4.84 4.49 -18.86
C PHE A 86 -5.69 4.07 -20.05
N TYR A 87 -6.20 2.85 -19.97
CA TYR A 87 -7.22 2.33 -20.86
C TYR A 87 -8.59 2.37 -20.17
N VAL A 88 -9.63 2.82 -20.88
CA VAL A 88 -11.00 2.74 -20.39
C VAL A 88 -11.53 1.35 -20.73
N ASN A 89 -11.74 0.50 -19.73
CA ASN A 89 -12.37 -0.80 -19.93
C ASN A 89 -13.87 -0.60 -20.20
N PRO A 90 -14.39 -0.96 -21.40
CA PRO A 90 -15.78 -0.73 -21.77
C PRO A 90 -16.76 -1.66 -21.04
N THR A 91 -16.27 -2.74 -20.43
CA THR A 91 -17.08 -3.70 -19.66
C THR A 91 -17.31 -3.23 -18.24
N THR A 92 -16.26 -2.76 -17.57
CA THR A 92 -16.34 -2.28 -16.17
C THR A 92 -16.64 -0.79 -16.08
N GLY A 93 -16.39 -0.04 -17.15
CA GLY A 93 -16.45 1.42 -17.14
C GLY A 93 -15.33 2.05 -16.31
N ARG A 94 -14.23 1.33 -16.03
CA ARG A 94 -13.13 1.80 -15.18
C ARG A 94 -11.84 1.97 -15.95
N LEU A 95 -10.91 2.71 -15.36
CA LEU A 95 -9.56 2.88 -15.87
C LEU A 95 -8.65 1.72 -15.44
N GLU A 96 -7.87 1.21 -16.39
CA GLU A 96 -6.82 0.21 -16.17
C GLU A 96 -5.46 0.80 -16.51
N PRO A 97 -4.44 0.60 -15.66
CA PRO A 97 -3.11 1.15 -15.90
C PRO A 97 -2.37 0.36 -16.97
N ILE A 98 -1.66 1.09 -17.83
CA ILE A 98 -0.73 0.55 -18.81
C ILE A 98 0.65 1.12 -18.48
N ALA A 99 1.61 0.24 -18.24
CA ALA A 99 3.00 0.62 -18.04
C ALA A 99 3.59 1.23 -19.32
N GLY A 100 4.15 2.43 -19.21
CA GLY A 100 5.00 3.03 -20.25
C GLY A 100 6.44 3.19 -19.75
N ASN A 101 7.43 2.99 -20.63
CA ASN A 101 8.84 3.30 -20.36
C ASN A 101 9.37 2.87 -18.96
N GLY A 102 9.08 1.62 -18.59
CA GLY A 102 9.30 1.12 -17.23
C GLY A 102 10.75 1.11 -16.76
N SER A 103 11.71 0.92 -17.67
CA SER A 103 13.13 0.73 -17.37
C SER A 103 13.34 -0.28 -16.21
N PRO A 104 12.87 -1.54 -16.35
CA PRO A 104 12.89 -2.50 -15.27
C PRO A 104 14.32 -2.73 -14.77
N LEU A 105 14.46 -2.84 -13.45
CA LEU A 105 15.71 -3.11 -12.74
C LEU A 105 16.81 -2.03 -12.94
N ALA A 106 16.46 -0.85 -13.46
CA ALA A 106 17.42 0.24 -13.65
C ALA A 106 17.91 0.84 -12.32
N ASP A 107 17.05 0.85 -11.30
CA ASP A 107 17.39 1.25 -9.93
C ASP A 107 17.05 0.10 -8.97
N PRO A 108 18.07 -0.54 -8.34
CA PRO A 108 17.85 -1.65 -7.42
C PRO A 108 17.17 -1.22 -6.11
N GLU A 109 17.28 0.05 -5.72
CA GLU A 109 16.77 0.58 -4.44
C GLU A 109 15.40 1.26 -4.60
N ALA A 110 14.99 1.60 -5.82
CA ALA A 110 13.72 2.28 -6.03
C ALA A 110 12.55 1.37 -5.62
N ARG A 111 11.58 1.93 -4.87
CA ARG A 111 10.42 1.22 -4.33
C ARG A 111 9.14 1.97 -4.61
N ILE A 112 8.06 1.23 -4.84
CA ILE A 112 6.71 1.78 -4.78
C ILE A 112 6.40 2.15 -3.34
N GLN A 113 5.86 3.35 -3.13
CA GLN A 113 5.28 3.79 -1.87
C GLN A 113 3.75 3.82 -2.06
N PRO A 114 2.99 2.78 -1.68
CA PRO A 114 1.55 2.70 -2.00
C PRO A 114 0.74 3.91 -1.52
N VAL A 115 1.14 4.49 -0.39
CA VAL A 115 0.57 5.73 0.16
C VAL A 115 0.64 6.92 -0.82
N HIS A 116 1.65 7.00 -1.68
CA HIS A 116 1.83 8.09 -2.65
C HIS A 116 0.90 7.99 -3.85
N PHE A 117 0.48 6.79 -4.21
CA PHE A 117 -0.30 6.63 -5.44
C PHE A 117 -1.68 7.23 -5.25
N PHE A 118 -2.36 6.95 -4.14
CA PHE A 118 -3.75 7.39 -3.97
C PHE A 118 -4.26 7.42 -2.53
N ASN A 119 -3.46 6.99 -1.56
CA ASN A 119 -3.87 6.79 -0.16
C ASN A 119 -5.22 6.05 -0.01
N ASP A 120 -5.52 5.14 -0.93
CA ASP A 120 -6.77 4.39 -0.98
C ASP A 120 -6.57 2.98 -0.39
N PRO A 121 -7.30 2.60 0.67
CA PRO A 121 -7.10 1.32 1.34
C PRO A 121 -7.47 0.10 0.46
N LEU A 122 -8.36 0.24 -0.52
CA LEU A 122 -8.73 -0.86 -1.43
C LEU A 122 -7.64 -1.11 -2.46
N ILE A 123 -7.00 -0.05 -2.97
CA ILE A 123 -5.83 -0.20 -3.86
C ILE A 123 -4.67 -0.81 -3.09
N ALA A 124 -4.42 -0.33 -1.87
CA ALA A 124 -3.38 -0.88 -1.02
C ALA A 124 -3.64 -2.35 -0.68
N ALA A 125 -4.90 -2.75 -0.49
CA ALA A 125 -5.29 -4.15 -0.32
C ALA A 125 -4.85 -5.02 -1.51
N GLY A 126 -5.14 -4.58 -2.74
CA GLY A 126 -4.74 -5.28 -3.97
C GLY A 126 -3.22 -5.39 -4.11
N TYR A 127 -2.49 -4.32 -3.74
CA TYR A 127 -1.03 -4.33 -3.70
C TYR A 127 -0.51 -5.38 -2.72
N VAL A 128 -0.98 -5.37 -1.47
CA VAL A 128 -0.53 -6.29 -0.43
C VAL A 128 -0.83 -7.74 -0.81
N GLN A 129 -2.04 -8.04 -1.29
CA GLN A 129 -2.42 -9.39 -1.74
C GLN A 129 -1.51 -9.92 -2.84
N THR A 130 -1.21 -9.06 -3.81
CA THR A 130 -0.32 -9.42 -4.92
C THR A 130 1.11 -9.57 -4.43
N ALA A 131 1.61 -8.65 -3.61
CA ALA A 131 2.95 -8.70 -3.04
C ALA A 131 3.18 -9.97 -2.21
N VAL A 132 2.18 -10.43 -1.44
CA VAL A 132 2.24 -11.73 -0.74
C VAL A 132 2.48 -12.88 -1.75
N SER A 133 1.76 -12.87 -2.87
CA SER A 133 1.94 -13.89 -3.91
C SER A 133 3.32 -13.80 -4.59
N LEU A 134 3.78 -12.58 -4.88
CA LEU A 134 5.08 -12.32 -5.50
C LEU A 134 6.26 -12.67 -4.58
N THR A 135 6.04 -12.71 -3.27
CA THR A 135 7.07 -13.02 -2.26
C THR A 135 7.17 -14.51 -1.93
N ASP A 136 6.36 -15.37 -2.55
CA ASP A 136 6.54 -16.82 -2.51
C ASP A 136 7.95 -17.17 -3.01
N PRO A 137 8.79 -17.88 -2.22
CA PRO A 137 10.15 -18.24 -2.62
C PRO A 137 10.24 -18.95 -3.98
N ALA A 138 9.20 -19.67 -4.39
CA ALA A 138 9.16 -20.38 -5.67
C ALA A 138 8.80 -19.48 -6.87
N TYR A 139 8.30 -18.26 -6.65
CA TYR A 139 7.79 -17.40 -7.73
C TYR A 139 8.85 -17.06 -8.78
N VAL A 140 10.02 -16.56 -8.37
CA VAL A 140 11.09 -16.20 -9.30
C VAL A 140 11.69 -17.43 -9.96
N ASP A 141 11.78 -18.56 -9.25
CA ASP A 141 12.26 -19.82 -9.81
C ASP A 141 11.32 -20.35 -10.90
N GLN A 142 10.01 -20.22 -10.71
CA GLN A 142 9.00 -20.58 -11.72
C GLN A 142 9.05 -19.66 -12.94
N LEU A 143 9.28 -18.35 -12.74
CA LEU A 143 9.50 -17.41 -13.83
C LEU A 143 10.76 -17.76 -14.64
N GLU A 144 11.88 -18.02 -13.96
CA GLU A 144 13.14 -18.42 -14.58
C GLU A 144 12.99 -19.75 -15.36
N ALA A 145 12.29 -20.74 -14.78
CA ALA A 145 12.01 -22.00 -15.45
C ALA A 145 11.15 -21.81 -16.73
N SER A 146 10.16 -20.91 -16.67
CA SER A 146 9.22 -20.67 -17.77
C SER A 146 9.83 -19.84 -18.91
N TYR A 147 10.64 -18.83 -18.57
CA TYR A 147 11.10 -17.81 -19.51
C TYR A 147 12.62 -17.78 -19.71
N GLY A 148 13.41 -18.51 -18.93
CA GLY A 148 14.88 -18.48 -18.97
C GLY A 148 15.45 -18.84 -20.35
N ALA A 149 14.91 -19.87 -21.00
CA ALA A 149 15.34 -20.27 -22.34
C ALA A 149 15.01 -19.20 -23.40
N ALA A 150 13.79 -18.66 -23.37
CA ALA A 150 13.36 -17.61 -24.28
C ALA A 150 14.17 -16.32 -24.08
N TRP A 151 14.41 -15.94 -22.81
CA TRP A 151 15.26 -14.80 -22.45
C TRP A 151 16.68 -14.98 -22.99
N ALA A 152 17.30 -16.14 -22.79
CA ALA A 152 18.66 -16.41 -23.27
C ALA A 152 18.74 -16.34 -24.81
N GLN A 153 17.73 -16.83 -25.50
CA GLN A 153 17.63 -16.74 -26.96
C GLN A 153 17.51 -15.28 -27.43
N LEU A 154 16.65 -14.48 -26.80
CA LEU A 154 16.47 -13.06 -27.12
C LEU A 154 17.73 -12.25 -26.81
N ASN A 155 18.36 -12.47 -25.65
CA ASN A 155 19.61 -11.80 -25.28
C ASN A 155 20.74 -12.11 -26.27
N LYS A 156 20.83 -13.36 -26.75
CA LYS A 156 21.78 -13.73 -27.80
C LYS A 156 21.49 -13.02 -29.12
N ALA A 157 20.22 -12.82 -29.47
CA ALA A 157 19.83 -12.13 -30.70
C ALA A 157 20.23 -10.64 -30.70
N VAL A 158 20.25 -10.01 -29.51
CA VAL A 158 20.61 -8.58 -29.34
C VAL A 158 22.05 -8.36 -28.88
N ALA A 159 22.85 -9.41 -28.70
CA ALA A 159 24.19 -9.36 -28.11
C ALA A 159 25.18 -8.43 -28.83
N GLY A 160 24.92 -8.06 -30.10
CA GLY A 160 25.70 -7.08 -30.85
C GLY A 160 25.41 -5.62 -30.51
N GLU A 161 24.27 -5.34 -29.87
CA GLU A 161 23.82 -4.00 -29.48
C GLU A 161 23.89 -3.80 -27.96
N ALA A 162 23.51 -4.82 -27.20
CA ALA A 162 23.61 -4.85 -25.75
C ALA A 162 23.77 -6.28 -25.25
N THR A 163 24.64 -6.50 -24.26
CA THR A 163 24.65 -7.75 -23.49
C THR A 163 23.97 -7.48 -22.17
N LEU A 164 22.81 -8.09 -21.94
CA LEU A 164 22.04 -7.93 -20.71
C LEU A 164 22.38 -9.06 -19.73
N GLU A 165 22.44 -8.73 -18.45
CA GLU A 165 22.52 -9.73 -17.39
C GLU A 165 21.15 -10.39 -17.17
N PRO A 166 21.10 -11.70 -16.83
CA PRO A 166 19.84 -12.35 -16.48
C PRO A 166 19.18 -11.66 -15.28
N PRO A 167 17.86 -11.38 -15.34
CA PRO A 167 17.20 -10.58 -14.31
C PRO A 167 16.96 -11.36 -13.00
N TRP A 168 17.17 -12.67 -13.00
CA TRP A 168 16.70 -13.57 -11.93
C TRP A 168 17.31 -13.28 -10.57
N ALA A 169 18.59 -12.94 -10.50
CA ALA A 169 19.24 -12.58 -9.24
C ALA A 169 18.68 -11.26 -8.68
N ALA A 170 18.53 -10.25 -9.53
CA ALA A 170 17.96 -8.97 -9.16
C ALA A 170 16.49 -9.12 -8.70
N LEU A 171 15.69 -9.93 -9.40
CA LEU A 171 14.30 -10.21 -9.01
C LEU A 171 14.21 -10.90 -7.64
N ARG A 172 15.12 -11.84 -7.32
CA ARG A 172 15.18 -12.45 -5.97
C ARG A 172 15.56 -11.43 -4.89
N GLN A 173 16.48 -10.52 -5.17
CA GLN A 173 16.80 -9.43 -4.24
C GLN A 173 15.58 -8.53 -4.01
N ARG A 174 14.84 -8.18 -5.06
CA ARG A 174 13.64 -7.35 -4.95
C ARG A 174 12.48 -8.08 -4.25
N GLN A 175 12.36 -9.38 -4.46
CA GLN A 175 11.44 -10.22 -3.71
C GLN A 175 11.71 -10.17 -2.19
N GLU A 176 12.99 -10.22 -1.78
CA GLU A 176 13.39 -10.04 -0.38
C GLU A 176 13.00 -8.66 0.16
N LEU A 177 13.21 -7.60 -0.62
CA LEU A 177 12.82 -6.24 -0.23
C LEU A 177 11.30 -6.10 -0.05
N LEU A 178 10.49 -6.71 -0.93
CA LEU A 178 9.04 -6.76 -0.80
C LEU A 178 8.62 -7.52 0.47
N ARG A 179 9.24 -8.67 0.75
CA ARG A 179 8.90 -9.47 1.94
C ARG A 179 9.16 -8.72 3.24
N ARG A 180 10.27 -7.96 3.32
CA ARG A 180 10.55 -7.09 4.48
C ARG A 180 9.50 -6.00 4.70
N THR A 181 8.87 -5.52 3.62
CA THR A 181 7.74 -4.59 3.72
C THR A 181 6.49 -5.26 4.30
N LEU A 182 6.28 -6.55 3.98
CA LEU A 182 5.13 -7.32 4.45
C LEU A 182 5.29 -7.87 5.87
N GLU A 183 6.53 -8.09 6.30
CA GLU A 183 6.89 -8.65 7.61
C GLU A 183 7.79 -7.68 8.42
N PRO A 184 7.29 -6.48 8.76
CA PRO A 184 8.07 -5.52 9.52
C PRO A 184 8.22 -5.96 10.98
N VAL A 185 9.35 -5.63 11.59
CA VAL A 185 9.63 -5.93 13.01
C VAL A 185 8.71 -5.15 13.95
N GLU A 186 8.39 -3.90 13.61
CA GLU A 186 7.56 -3.01 14.42
C GLU A 186 6.64 -2.20 13.49
N PRO A 187 5.49 -2.78 13.08
CA PRO A 187 4.58 -2.13 12.13
C PRO A 187 3.86 -0.91 12.70
N VAL A 188 3.65 -0.86 14.02
CA VAL A 188 2.91 0.21 14.71
C VAL A 188 3.77 0.77 15.83
N LEU A 189 3.84 2.09 15.92
CA LEU A 189 4.31 2.77 17.11
C LEU A 189 3.19 2.77 18.13
N ALA A 190 3.43 2.20 19.30
CA ALA A 190 2.45 2.11 20.36
C ALA A 190 3.04 2.65 21.66
N TYR A 191 2.33 3.54 22.33
CA TYR A 191 2.74 4.13 23.61
C TYR A 191 1.58 4.09 24.60
N LEU A 192 1.86 3.66 25.82
CA LEU A 192 0.91 3.70 26.92
C LEU A 192 0.75 5.14 27.41
N GLY A 193 -0.49 5.51 27.70
CA GLY A 193 -0.80 6.80 28.30
C GLY A 193 -0.30 6.90 29.75
N PRO A 194 -0.34 8.10 30.34
CA PRO A 194 0.16 8.33 31.68
C PRO A 194 -0.59 7.47 32.72
N PRO A 195 0.06 7.06 33.82
CA PRO A 195 -0.57 6.23 34.86
C PRO A 195 -1.84 6.85 35.49
N SER A 196 -2.01 8.18 35.39
CA SER A 196 -3.20 8.89 35.82
C SER A 196 -4.47 8.45 35.10
N ALA A 197 -4.38 8.08 33.81
CA ALA A 197 -5.52 7.57 33.05
C ALA A 197 -6.02 6.23 33.61
N THR A 198 -5.09 5.37 34.06
CA THR A 198 -5.42 4.11 34.74
C THR A 198 -6.11 4.35 36.08
N ALA A 199 -5.73 5.41 36.80
CA ALA A 199 -6.44 5.82 38.01
C ALA A 199 -7.87 6.31 37.75
N GLU A 200 -8.16 6.80 36.54
CA GLU A 200 -9.51 7.16 36.06
C GLU A 200 -10.29 5.97 35.50
N GLY A 201 -9.75 4.75 35.55
CA GLY A 201 -10.42 3.54 35.13
C GLY A 201 -10.29 3.21 33.64
N VAL A 202 -9.28 3.77 32.94
CA VAL A 202 -9.00 3.46 31.53
C VAL A 202 -7.51 3.16 31.27
N VAL A 203 -7.23 2.28 30.32
CA VAL A 203 -5.90 2.14 29.71
C VAL A 203 -5.89 2.98 28.44
N GLU A 204 -5.01 3.97 28.40
CA GLU A 204 -4.77 4.78 27.22
C GLU A 204 -3.63 4.20 26.39
N ILE A 205 -3.82 4.12 25.06
CA ILE A 205 -2.78 3.68 24.13
C ILE A 205 -2.79 4.62 22.91
N ALA A 206 -1.68 5.32 22.71
CA ALA A 206 -1.42 6.11 21.51
C ALA A 206 -0.82 5.19 20.44
N LEU A 207 -1.43 5.13 19.27
CA LEU A 207 -1.05 4.26 18.16
C LEU A 207 -0.70 5.07 16.92
N ALA A 208 0.30 4.67 16.17
CA ALA A 208 0.56 5.24 14.86
C ALA A 208 1.11 4.20 13.89
N ASN A 209 0.62 4.20 12.66
CA ASN A 209 1.14 3.33 11.60
C ASN A 209 2.55 3.80 11.21
N ARG A 210 3.51 2.86 11.10
CA ARG A 210 4.87 3.17 10.63
C ARG A 210 5.07 2.88 9.14
N LEU A 211 4.14 2.17 8.52
CA LEU A 211 4.27 1.66 7.17
C LEU A 211 3.61 2.56 6.13
N ALA A 212 4.12 2.50 4.91
CA ALA A 212 3.52 3.12 3.71
C ALA A 212 2.30 2.34 3.17
N VAL A 213 1.78 1.38 3.95
CA VAL A 213 0.55 0.64 3.67
C VAL A 213 -0.39 0.74 4.88
N PRO A 214 -1.71 0.84 4.68
CA PRO A 214 -2.67 0.90 5.76
C PRO A 214 -2.74 -0.44 6.50
N GLN A 215 -3.03 -0.37 7.79
CA GLN A 215 -3.15 -1.55 8.65
C GLN A 215 -4.52 -1.60 9.29
N GLU A 216 -5.06 -2.80 9.43
CA GLU A 216 -6.21 -3.05 10.26
C GLU A 216 -5.76 -3.35 11.69
N LEU A 217 -6.32 -2.62 12.64
CA LEU A 217 -6.20 -2.87 14.06
C LEU A 217 -7.21 -3.96 14.46
N LEU A 218 -6.69 -5.11 14.89
CA LEU A 218 -7.51 -6.27 15.28
C LEU A 218 -7.87 -6.24 16.77
N GLY A 219 -7.00 -5.67 17.60
CA GLY A 219 -7.19 -5.60 19.03
C GLY A 219 -5.88 -5.37 19.80
N VAL A 220 -5.96 -5.55 21.11
CA VAL A 220 -4.84 -5.38 22.03
C VAL A 220 -4.71 -6.64 22.88
N GLN A 221 -3.49 -7.14 22.97
CA GLN A 221 -3.12 -8.28 23.80
C GLN A 221 -2.40 -7.78 25.06
N PHE A 222 -2.88 -8.22 26.22
CA PHE A 222 -2.31 -7.96 27.53
C PHE A 222 -1.68 -9.26 28.06
N GLY A 223 -0.36 -9.28 28.19
CA GLY A 223 0.39 -10.48 28.54
C GLY A 223 0.18 -11.61 27.53
N GLU A 224 0.30 -12.86 27.99
CA GLU A 224 0.21 -14.02 27.10
C GLU A 224 -1.23 -14.52 26.84
N SER A 225 -2.20 -14.14 27.68
CA SER A 225 -3.49 -14.84 27.76
C SER A 225 -4.71 -13.99 27.45
N LEU A 226 -4.62 -12.66 27.53
CA LEU A 226 -5.78 -11.79 27.34
C LEU A 226 -5.68 -11.04 26.02
N PHE A 227 -6.48 -11.46 25.04
CA PHE A 227 -6.70 -10.70 23.81
C PHE A 227 -8.05 -9.99 23.87
N LEU A 228 -8.02 -8.67 23.75
CA LEU A 228 -9.20 -7.83 23.62
C LEU A 228 -9.39 -7.46 22.14
N PRO A 229 -10.42 -7.99 21.46
CA PRO A 229 -10.74 -7.56 20.09
C PRO A 229 -11.10 -6.09 20.09
N MET A 230 -10.80 -5.41 18.97
CA MET A 230 -11.02 -3.98 18.85
C MET A 230 -12.52 -3.61 18.96
N ASP A 231 -12.82 -2.58 19.76
CA ASP A 231 -14.16 -2.01 19.94
C ASP A 231 -14.16 -0.52 19.55
N GLY A 232 -15.14 -0.11 18.75
CA GLY A 232 -15.27 1.27 18.30
C GLY A 232 -15.53 2.27 19.40
N ALA A 233 -16.08 1.84 20.53
CA ALA A 233 -16.24 2.70 21.69
C ALA A 233 -14.90 3.15 22.31
N TRP A 234 -13.78 2.50 21.97
CA TRP A 234 -12.46 2.83 22.53
C TRP A 234 -11.74 3.93 21.75
N VAL A 235 -12.17 4.27 20.53
CA VAL A 235 -11.48 5.27 19.70
C VAL A 235 -12.00 6.68 20.01
N GLN A 236 -11.13 7.59 20.43
CA GLN A 236 -11.51 8.96 20.78
C GLN A 236 -11.32 9.96 19.65
N GLU A 237 -10.18 9.88 18.96
CA GLU A 237 -9.80 10.82 17.90
C GLU A 237 -9.01 10.07 16.81
N GLY A 238 -9.37 10.36 15.56
CA GLY A 238 -8.79 9.73 14.39
C GLY A 238 -9.87 9.27 13.42
N GLU A 239 -9.54 9.32 12.14
CA GLU A 239 -10.47 8.90 11.08
C GLU A 239 -10.51 7.37 11.06
N VAL A 240 -11.60 6.80 11.60
CA VAL A 240 -11.90 5.37 11.51
C VAL A 240 -12.54 5.15 10.14
N VAL A 241 -11.71 4.95 9.11
CA VAL A 241 -12.22 4.58 7.79
C VAL A 241 -12.36 3.06 7.77
N GLY A 242 -13.54 2.56 8.11
CA GLY A 242 -13.82 1.14 8.07
C GLY A 242 -15.22 0.87 7.57
N GLU A 243 -15.34 0.42 6.33
CA GLU A 243 -16.54 -0.32 5.94
C GLU A 243 -16.66 -1.56 6.85
N ASN A 244 -17.87 -1.81 7.36
CA ASN A 244 -18.19 -2.98 8.19
C ASN A 244 -17.55 -3.03 9.58
N GLY A 245 -17.16 -1.88 10.17
CA GLY A 245 -16.70 -1.80 11.56
C GLY A 245 -15.24 -2.22 11.78
N ARG A 246 -14.42 -2.21 10.74
CA ARG A 246 -12.96 -2.45 10.82
C ARG A 246 -12.24 -1.17 11.23
N PHE A 247 -11.14 -1.28 11.98
CA PHE A 247 -10.36 -0.12 12.42
C PHE A 247 -9.10 0.00 11.58
N LEU A 248 -9.01 1.02 10.72
CA LEU A 248 -7.85 1.21 9.87
C LEU A 248 -6.93 2.30 10.41
N LEU A 249 -5.65 1.96 10.57
CA LEU A 249 -4.56 2.92 10.74
C LEU A 249 -4.10 3.33 9.34
N SER A 250 -4.28 4.60 8.99
CA SER A 250 -3.88 5.14 7.69
C SER A 250 -2.38 4.94 7.46
N ALA A 251 -1.97 4.76 6.20
CA ALA A 251 -0.56 4.66 5.85
C ALA A 251 0.20 5.96 6.22
N THR A 252 1.47 5.82 6.57
CA THR A 252 2.36 6.95 6.85
C THR A 252 3.34 7.13 5.68
N PRO A 253 3.33 8.29 4.99
CA PRO A 253 4.36 8.63 4.02
C PRO A 253 5.76 8.69 4.66
N PRO A 254 6.82 8.28 3.95
CA PRO A 254 8.19 8.24 4.50
C PRO A 254 8.69 9.61 5.01
N ASP A 255 8.25 10.70 4.38
CA ASP A 255 8.67 12.07 4.72
C ASP A 255 7.64 12.82 5.60
N SER A 256 6.75 12.08 6.27
CA SER A 256 5.69 12.64 7.11
C SER A 256 5.75 12.12 8.55
N PHE A 257 5.26 12.93 9.48
CA PHE A 257 5.05 12.46 10.84
C PHE A 257 3.87 11.49 10.88
N PRO A 258 4.00 10.35 11.58
CA PRO A 258 2.92 9.39 11.69
C PRO A 258 1.76 10.02 12.47
N ARG A 259 0.54 9.81 11.99
CA ARG A 259 -0.68 10.27 12.67
C ARG A 259 -0.95 9.36 13.86
N TYR A 260 -1.05 9.96 15.05
CA TYR A 260 -1.40 9.23 16.26
C TYR A 260 -2.91 9.13 16.44
N TYR A 261 -3.36 7.96 16.87
CA TYR A 261 -4.73 7.60 17.22
C TYR A 261 -4.75 7.26 18.70
N GLN A 262 -5.78 7.71 19.41
CA GLN A 262 -5.91 7.45 20.85
C GLN A 262 -6.96 6.37 21.11
N LEU A 263 -6.54 5.29 21.75
CA LEU A 263 -7.41 4.26 22.30
C LEU A 263 -7.61 4.47 23.80
N ARG A 264 -8.85 4.40 24.26
CA ARG A 264 -9.25 4.38 25.67
C ARG A 264 -10.01 3.10 25.97
N ILE A 265 -9.30 2.12 26.52
CA ILE A 265 -9.87 0.82 26.89
C ILE A 265 -10.33 0.89 28.35
N PRO A 266 -11.61 0.73 28.66
CA PRO A 266 -12.07 0.79 30.04
C PRO A 266 -11.54 -0.42 30.84
N LEU A 267 -11.14 -0.22 32.09
CA LEU A 267 -10.69 -1.32 32.97
C LEU A 267 -11.78 -2.38 33.17
N THR A 268 -13.05 -2.04 32.97
CA THR A 268 -14.15 -3.00 32.98
C THR A 268 -14.08 -4.00 31.81
N ALA A 269 -13.44 -3.67 30.68
CA ALA A 269 -13.16 -4.64 29.63
C ALA A 269 -12.08 -5.66 30.07
N LEU A 270 -11.30 -5.33 31.10
CA LEU A 270 -10.27 -6.18 31.68
C LEU A 270 -10.78 -6.98 32.90
N GLN A 271 -12.10 -7.12 33.07
CA GLN A 271 -12.81 -7.66 34.27
C GLN A 271 -12.29 -9.00 34.85
N ASN A 272 -11.44 -9.74 34.15
CA ASN A 272 -10.81 -11.00 34.61
C ASN A 272 -9.27 -10.96 34.64
N ALA A 273 -8.65 -9.84 34.29
CA ALA A 273 -7.22 -9.62 34.42
C ALA A 273 -6.89 -9.22 35.87
N ASN A 274 -5.84 -9.80 36.43
CA ASN A 274 -5.30 -9.32 37.69
C ASN A 274 -4.74 -7.90 37.48
N LEU A 275 -5.50 -6.87 37.90
CA LEU A 275 -5.17 -5.47 37.63
C LEU A 275 -3.85 -5.02 38.30
N ASP A 276 -3.44 -5.71 39.37
CA ASP A 276 -2.15 -5.48 40.04
C ASP A 276 -0.94 -5.84 39.15
N ASP A 277 -1.13 -6.71 38.15
CA ASP A 277 -0.10 -7.14 37.20
C ASP A 277 -0.03 -6.28 35.91
N LEU A 278 -0.98 -5.35 35.68
CA LEU A 278 -0.99 -4.45 34.50
C LEU A 278 0.26 -3.60 34.33
N ARG A 279 0.97 -3.32 35.42
CA ARG A 279 2.25 -2.59 35.38
C ARG A 279 3.45 -3.45 34.94
N SER A 280 3.25 -4.76 34.85
CA SER A 280 4.26 -5.74 34.44
C SER A 280 3.91 -6.48 33.14
N PHE A 281 2.69 -6.30 32.63
CA PHE A 281 2.28 -6.95 31.38
C PHE A 281 2.91 -6.28 30.18
N ASP A 282 3.51 -7.11 29.32
CA ASP A 282 3.73 -6.75 27.93
C ASP A 282 2.36 -6.46 27.29
N VAL A 283 2.17 -5.22 26.82
CA VAL A 283 1.01 -4.84 26.02
C VAL A 283 1.42 -4.89 24.56
N LEU A 284 0.75 -5.73 23.78
CA LEU A 284 0.98 -5.88 22.35
C LEU A 284 -0.24 -5.39 21.57
N VAL A 285 0.01 -4.49 20.63
CA VAL A 285 -0.98 -4.07 19.64
C VAL A 285 -0.94 -5.09 18.50
N VAL A 286 -2.10 -5.63 18.17
CA VAL A 286 -2.24 -6.67 17.16
C VAL A 286 -2.88 -6.06 15.92
N THR A 287 -2.14 -6.08 14.82
CA THR A 287 -2.60 -5.56 13.53
C THR A 287 -2.48 -6.60 12.43
N ARG A 288 -2.96 -6.23 11.25
CA ARG A 288 -2.79 -6.97 10.00
C ARG A 288 -2.72 -5.96 8.85
N LEU A 289 -1.95 -6.23 7.81
CA LEU A 289 -1.96 -5.38 6.62
C LEU A 289 -3.32 -5.46 5.93
N VAL A 290 -3.86 -4.33 5.50
CA VAL A 290 -5.12 -4.33 4.73
C VAL A 290 -4.93 -5.16 3.46
N GLY A 291 -5.89 -6.03 3.16
CA GLY A 291 -5.83 -6.99 2.05
C GLY A 291 -5.41 -8.40 2.46
N MET A 292 -4.74 -8.59 3.60
CA MET A 292 -4.45 -9.94 4.08
C MET A 292 -5.66 -10.56 4.79
N GLU A 293 -5.95 -11.83 4.51
CA GLU A 293 -6.96 -12.61 5.25
C GLU A 293 -6.38 -13.23 6.52
N ASN A 294 -5.09 -13.51 6.54
CA ASN A 294 -4.37 -14.12 7.66
C ASN A 294 -3.06 -13.35 7.93
N GLY A 295 -2.39 -13.65 9.03
CA GLY A 295 -1.16 -12.97 9.43
C GLY A 295 -1.45 -11.85 10.43
N ARG A 296 -0.99 -12.06 11.66
CA ARG A 296 -1.03 -11.04 12.72
C ARG A 296 0.36 -10.46 12.85
N LEU A 297 0.43 -9.14 12.87
CA LEU A 297 1.62 -8.42 13.23
C LEU A 297 1.47 -7.89 14.65
N PHE A 298 2.57 -7.86 15.39
CA PHE A 298 2.58 -7.50 16.80
C PHE A 298 3.51 -6.32 17.00
N SER A 299 3.06 -5.31 17.74
CA SER A 299 3.90 -4.19 18.18
C SER A 299 3.79 -4.01 19.67
N ARG A 300 4.93 -3.94 20.37
CA ARG A 300 4.92 -3.70 21.81
C ARG A 300 4.59 -2.24 22.09
N ALA A 301 3.68 -1.99 23.03
CA ALA A 301 3.42 -0.66 23.54
C ALA A 301 4.50 -0.29 24.57
N HIS A 302 5.10 0.88 24.39
CA HIS A 302 6.14 1.43 25.26
C HIS A 302 5.52 2.36 26.31
N PRO A 303 6.13 2.51 27.51
CA PRO A 303 5.65 3.44 28.54
C PRO A 303 5.84 4.92 28.19
#